data_AF-N6UPB7-F1
#
_entry.id   AF-N6UPB7-F1
#
_cell.length_a   1.000
_cell.length_b   1.000
_cell.length_c   1.000
_cell.angle_alpha   90.00
_cell.angle_beta   90.00
_cell.angle_gamma   90.00
#
_symmetry.space_group_name_H-M   'P 1'
#
loop_
_entity.id
_entity.type
_entity.pdbx_description
1 polymer ?
#
loop_
_entity_poly.entity_id
_entity_poly.type
_entity_poly.pdbx_seq_one_letter_code
_entity_poly.pdbx_strand_id
1 'polypeptide(L)'
;MWPLKEEGECIRSPENWIEHGIIDGIRHPLPATAFIPNSEVNEENRSSFDLDRLFHWVHVAALDYQPKEKLWKVMTLDGLKRTFFLPKLLLMMKAEDPVNFANRIISAIALRKKCEEVIRH
;
A
#
# COMPACT_ATOMS: atom_id res chain seq x y z
N MET A 1 13.63 -20.45 -25.41
CA MET A 1 13.22 -21.08 -24.15
C MET A 1 13.80 -20.21 -23.04
N TRP A 2 12.98 -19.32 -22.47
CA TRP A 2 13.46 -18.36 -21.46
C TRP A 2 13.62 -19.12 -20.12
N PRO A 3 14.78 -19.04 -19.44
CA PRO A 3 14.96 -19.80 -18.22
C PRO A 3 14.05 -19.27 -17.12
N LEU A 4 13.38 -20.22 -16.45
CA LEU A 4 12.60 -20.01 -15.23
C LEU A 4 13.51 -19.37 -14.18
N LYS A 5 13.13 -18.20 -13.65
CA LYS A 5 13.82 -17.56 -12.52
C LYS A 5 13.77 -18.51 -11.31
N GLU A 6 14.92 -18.70 -10.67
CA GLU A 6 15.07 -19.46 -9.43
C GLU A 6 14.12 -18.95 -8.33
N GLU A 7 13.50 -19.89 -7.62
CA GLU A 7 12.73 -19.66 -6.41
C GLU A 7 13.68 -19.16 -5.30
N GLY A 8 13.58 -17.90 -4.90
CA GLY A 8 14.33 -17.42 -3.74
C GLY A 8 14.18 -15.94 -3.44
N GLU A 9 14.19 -15.07 -4.45
CA GLU A 9 14.09 -13.64 -4.25
C GLU A 9 12.88 -13.08 -5.00
N CYS A 10 11.80 -12.88 -4.26
CA CYS A 10 10.67 -12.11 -4.77
C CYS A 10 11.18 -10.69 -5.07
N ILE A 11 11.39 -10.34 -6.36
CA ILE A 11 11.75 -8.98 -6.82
C ILE A 11 10.75 -7.89 -6.37
N ARG A 12 9.64 -8.29 -5.75
CA ARG A 12 8.62 -7.41 -5.18
C ARG A 12 8.63 -7.43 -3.64
N SER A 13 9.67 -7.96 -3.00
CA SER A 13 9.87 -7.82 -1.56
C SER A 13 10.00 -6.34 -1.20
N PRO A 14 9.58 -5.93 0.01
CA PRO A 14 9.76 -4.54 0.45
C PRO A 14 11.21 -4.05 0.42
N GLU A 15 12.15 -4.94 0.69
CA GLU A 15 13.59 -4.69 0.64
C GLU A 15 14.03 -4.39 -0.80
N ASN A 16 13.64 -5.24 -1.76
CA ASN A 16 13.93 -5.02 -3.19
C ASN A 16 13.32 -3.71 -3.70
N TRP A 17 12.11 -3.36 -3.25
CA TRP A 17 11.50 -2.06 -3.57
C TRP A 17 12.36 -0.90 -3.09
N ILE A 18 12.88 -0.95 -1.86
CA ILE A 18 13.73 0.10 -1.29
C ILE A 18 15.03 0.23 -2.09
N GLU A 19 15.65 -0.88 -2.46
CA GLU A 19 16.86 -0.91 -3.27
C GLU A 19 16.65 -0.30 -4.66
N HIS A 20 15.50 -0.55 -5.29
CA HIS A 20 15.13 0.10 -6.56
C HIS A 20 15.03 1.62 -6.48
N GLY A 21 14.90 2.18 -5.27
CA GLY A 21 14.90 3.63 -5.06
C GLY A 21 16.29 4.25 -4.98
N ILE A 22 17.35 3.46 -5.02
CA ILE A 22 18.73 3.95 -4.96
C ILE A 22 19.20 4.32 -6.36
N ILE A 23 19.42 5.61 -6.59
CA ILE A 23 19.94 6.17 -7.85
C ILE A 23 21.22 6.92 -7.51
N ASP A 24 22.33 6.58 -8.15
CA ASP A 24 23.65 7.17 -7.90
C ASP A 24 24.08 7.13 -6.41
N GLY A 25 23.72 6.05 -5.71
CA GLY A 25 24.00 5.86 -4.28
C GLY A 25 23.10 6.67 -3.34
N ILE A 26 22.17 7.46 -3.88
CA ILE A 26 21.21 8.25 -3.10
C ILE A 26 19.88 7.50 -3.05
N ARG A 27 19.38 7.28 -1.83
CA ARG A 27 18.07 6.66 -1.61
C ARG A 27 16.95 7.68 -1.84
N HIS A 28 16.16 7.48 -2.88
CA HIS A 28 14.97 8.29 -3.18
C HIS A 28 13.69 7.62 -2.68
N PRO A 29 12.69 8.41 -2.24
CA PRO A 29 11.35 7.90 -2.01
C PRO A 29 10.72 7.31 -3.27
N LEU A 30 9.97 6.24 -3.11
CA LEU A 30 9.33 5.56 -4.22
C LEU A 30 7.94 6.15 -4.49
N PRO A 31 7.59 6.44 -5.75
CA PRO A 31 6.27 6.95 -6.08
C PRO A 31 5.20 5.86 -5.90
N ALA A 32 4.11 6.20 -5.22
CA ALA A 32 3.00 5.29 -4.97
C ALA A 32 1.66 6.04 -4.86
N THR A 33 0.57 5.29 -4.73
CA THR A 33 -0.74 5.79 -4.30
C THR A 33 -1.21 4.98 -3.11
N ALA A 34 -1.79 5.66 -2.12
CA ALA A 34 -2.30 5.03 -0.91
C ALA A 34 -3.78 5.35 -0.69
N PHE A 35 -4.53 4.38 -0.17
CA PHE A 35 -5.90 4.57 0.29
C PHE A 35 -5.89 4.99 1.76
N ILE A 36 -6.23 6.25 2.03
CA ILE A 36 -6.06 6.89 3.35
C ILE A 36 -7.29 7.73 3.72
N PRO A 37 -7.45 8.11 5.02
CA PRO A 37 -8.54 8.98 5.45
C PRO A 37 -8.55 10.32 4.71
N ASN A 38 -9.74 10.75 4.33
CA ASN A 38 -9.94 12.07 3.74
C ASN A 38 -9.62 13.16 4.77
N SER A 39 -8.76 14.10 4.40
CA SER A 39 -8.36 15.24 5.26
C SER A 39 -9.52 16.15 5.64
N GLU A 40 -10.58 16.19 4.83
CA GLU A 40 -11.76 17.02 5.08
C GLU A 40 -12.70 16.38 6.11
N VAL A 41 -12.51 15.10 6.42
CA VAL A 41 -13.37 14.35 7.33
C VAL A 41 -12.80 14.40 8.74
N ASN A 42 -13.62 14.85 9.68
CA ASN A 42 -13.35 14.85 11.11
C ASN A 42 -14.50 14.17 11.87
N GLU A 43 -14.38 14.02 13.19
CA GLU A 43 -15.40 13.32 13.99
C GLU A 43 -16.77 14.01 13.95
N GLU A 44 -16.79 15.34 13.90
CA GLU A 44 -18.01 16.16 13.92
C GLU A 44 -18.82 16.02 12.62
N ASN A 45 -18.13 15.95 11.48
CA ASN A 45 -18.76 15.90 10.17
C ASN A 45 -18.86 14.49 9.58
N ARG A 46 -18.24 13.48 10.19
CA ARG A 46 -18.13 12.11 9.66
C ARG A 46 -19.48 11.52 9.22
N SER A 47 -20.53 11.74 10.01
CA SER A 47 -21.88 11.22 9.73
C SER A 47 -22.54 11.87 8.50
N SER A 48 -22.04 13.02 8.07
CA SER A 48 -22.53 13.77 6.90
C SER A 48 -21.85 13.36 5.60
N PHE A 49 -20.86 12.47 5.64
CA PHE A 49 -20.15 11.98 4.46
C PHE A 49 -20.62 10.57 4.11
N ASP A 50 -20.81 10.32 2.80
CA ASP A 50 -20.96 8.96 2.28
C ASP A 50 -19.70 8.13 2.61
N LEU A 51 -19.89 6.82 2.79
CA LEU A 51 -18.78 5.89 3.11
C LEU A 51 -17.63 6.01 2.10
N ASP A 52 -17.94 6.24 0.83
CA ASP A 52 -16.98 6.39 -0.26
C ASP A 52 -16.15 7.67 -0.19
N ARG A 53 -16.57 8.66 0.62
CA ARG A 53 -15.86 9.93 0.81
C ARG A 53 -15.03 9.97 2.11
N LEU A 54 -15.17 8.97 2.98
CA LEU A 54 -14.41 8.86 4.23
C LEU A 54 -12.92 8.58 3.99
N PHE A 55 -12.62 7.88 2.89
CA PHE A 55 -11.28 7.50 2.47
C PHE A 55 -11.15 7.70 0.98
N HIS A 56 -9.94 7.99 0.51
CA HIS A 56 -9.69 8.14 -0.91
C HIS A 56 -8.25 7.78 -1.26
N TRP A 57 -8.01 7.58 -2.56
CA TRP A 57 -6.69 7.35 -3.11
C TRP A 57 -5.93 8.68 -3.24
N VAL A 58 -4.72 8.73 -2.69
CA VAL A 58 -3.85 9.91 -2.73
C VAL A 58 -2.46 9.51 -3.22
N HIS A 59 -1.81 10.39 -3.98
CA HIS A 59 -0.40 10.23 -4.35
C HIS A 59 0.48 10.33 -3.11
N VAL A 60 1.39 9.39 -2.95
CA VAL A 60 2.31 9.33 -1.81
C VAL A 60 3.74 9.03 -2.25
N ALA A 61 4.69 9.47 -1.45
CA ALA A 61 6.06 9.01 -1.47
C ALA A 61 6.24 7.92 -0.42
N ALA A 62 6.59 6.70 -0.82
CA ALA A 62 6.96 5.63 0.10
C ALA A 62 8.41 5.83 0.54
N LEU A 63 8.59 6.07 1.83
CA LEU A 63 9.85 6.49 2.43
C LEU A 63 10.64 5.30 2.96
N ASP A 64 9.95 4.38 3.62
CA ASP A 64 10.58 3.26 4.32
C ASP A 64 9.64 2.09 4.55
N TYR A 65 10.20 0.95 4.95
CA TYR A 65 9.45 -0.24 5.34
C TYR A 65 9.88 -0.70 6.74
N GLN A 66 8.91 -1.10 7.56
CA GLN A 66 9.11 -1.65 8.90
C GLN A 66 8.82 -3.15 8.88
N PRO A 67 9.85 -4.02 8.81
CA PRO A 67 9.65 -5.46 8.63
C PRO A 67 8.88 -6.14 9.77
N LYS A 68 9.09 -5.68 11.01
CA LYS A 68 8.43 -6.23 12.20
C LYS A 68 6.91 -6.11 12.13
N GLU A 69 6.42 -4.91 11.82
CA GLU A 69 4.98 -4.59 11.76
C GLU A 69 4.40 -4.83 10.35
N LYS A 70 5.26 -5.06 9.35
CA LYS A 70 4.92 -5.18 7.93
C LYS A 70 4.23 -3.93 7.37
N LEU A 71 4.69 -2.75 7.79
CA LEU A 71 4.11 -1.46 7.42
C LEU A 71 5.08 -0.64 6.57
N TRP A 72 4.52 0.08 5.61
CA TRP A 72 5.20 1.10 4.82
C TRP A 72 5.01 2.46 5.45
N LYS A 73 6.11 3.18 5.68
CA LYS A 73 6.08 4.62 6.01
C LYS A 73 5.90 5.39 4.72
N VAL A 74 4.83 6.17 4.61
CA VAL A 74 4.52 6.98 3.43
C VAL A 74 4.23 8.43 3.81
N MET A 75 4.46 9.35 2.88
CA MET A 75 4.12 10.77 3.01
C MET A 75 3.23 11.21 1.85
N THR A 76 2.15 11.95 2.13
CA THR A 76 1.24 12.46 1.10
C THR A 76 1.87 13.55 0.25
N LEU A 77 1.50 13.57 -1.03
CA LEU A 77 1.94 14.55 -2.03
C LEU A 77 0.81 15.52 -2.41
N ASP A 78 -0.18 15.67 -1.53
CA ASP A 78 -1.37 16.53 -1.65
C ASP A 78 -1.15 17.95 -1.11
N GLY A 79 0.11 18.33 -0.85
CA GLY A 79 0.47 19.60 -0.21
C GLY A 79 0.39 19.59 1.32
N LEU A 80 -0.29 18.62 1.94
CA LEU A 80 -0.43 18.52 3.40
C LEU A 80 0.72 17.77 4.07
N LYS A 81 1.50 16.97 3.30
CA LYS A 81 2.68 16.22 3.77
C LYS A 81 2.40 15.33 5.00
N ARG A 82 1.21 14.76 5.08
CA ARG A 82 0.78 13.86 6.17
C ARG A 82 1.55 12.55 6.07
N THR A 83 1.97 11.99 7.20
CA THR A 83 2.72 10.72 7.25
C THR A 83 1.84 9.60 7.79
N PHE A 84 1.90 8.43 7.17
CA PHE A 84 1.15 7.25 7.58
C PHE A 84 2.04 6.00 7.60
N PHE A 85 1.66 5.02 8.42
CA PHE A 85 2.21 3.66 8.40
C PHE A 85 1.11 2.72 7.90
N LEU A 86 1.28 2.16 6.70
CA LEU A 86 0.22 1.44 6.01
C LEU A 86 0.66 0.03 5.61
N PRO A 87 -0.21 -0.99 5.74
CA PRO A 87 0.08 -2.30 5.18
C PRO A 87 0.12 -2.20 3.64
N LYS A 88 0.85 -3.12 3.00
CA LYS A 88 0.94 -3.19 1.54
C LYS A 88 -0.43 -3.21 0.87
N LEU A 89 -1.46 -3.79 1.52
CA LEU A 89 -2.83 -3.85 1.02
C LEU A 89 -3.38 -2.48 0.57
N LEU A 90 -3.09 -1.43 1.34
CA LEU A 90 -3.59 -0.07 1.10
C LEU A 90 -2.66 0.76 0.21
N LEU A 91 -1.58 0.18 -0.28
CA LEU A 91 -0.53 0.86 -1.04
C LEU A 91 -0.36 0.21 -2.42
N MET A 92 -0.34 1.02 -3.47
CA MET A 92 0.02 0.60 -4.83
C MET A 92 1.26 1.38 -5.27
N MET A 93 2.38 0.69 -5.46
CA MET A 93 3.60 1.33 -5.99
C MET A 93 3.38 1.66 -7.47
N LYS A 94 3.90 2.78 -7.98
CA LYS A 94 3.67 3.14 -9.38
C LYS A 94 4.33 2.21 -10.39
N ALA A 95 5.41 1.52 -10.00
CA ALA A 95 6.04 0.49 -10.81
C ALA A 95 5.49 -0.92 -10.55
N GLU A 96 4.48 -1.07 -9.66
CA GLU A 96 3.77 -2.34 -9.50
C GLU A 96 2.84 -2.57 -10.68
N ASP A 97 2.69 -3.83 -11.10
CA ASP A 97 1.74 -4.17 -12.17
C ASP A 97 0.32 -4.05 -11.57
N PRO A 98 -0.60 -3.28 -12.18
CA PRO A 98 -1.97 -3.14 -11.68
C PRO A 98 -2.71 -4.46 -11.51
N VAL A 99 -2.42 -5.49 -12.32
CA VAL A 99 -3.04 -6.82 -12.20
C VAL A 99 -2.59 -7.51 -10.92
N ASN A 100 -1.30 -7.39 -10.56
CA ASN A 100 -0.79 -7.93 -9.30
C ASN A 100 -1.39 -7.21 -8.09
N PHE A 101 -1.57 -5.89 -8.19
CA PHE A 101 -2.28 -5.13 -7.16
C PHE A 101 -3.74 -5.60 -7.03
N ALA A 102 -4.48 -5.73 -8.13
CA ALA A 102 -5.87 -6.18 -8.12
C ALA A 102 -6.02 -7.59 -7.54
N ASN A 103 -5.15 -8.53 -7.95
CA ASN A 103 -5.13 -9.89 -7.41
C ASN A 103 -4.92 -9.91 -5.90
N ARG A 104 -4.03 -9.04 -5.38
CA ARG A 104 -3.82 -8.91 -3.93
C ARG A 104 -5.08 -8.44 -3.18
N ILE A 105 -5.84 -7.50 -3.75
CA ILE A 105 -7.12 -7.06 -3.17
C ILE A 105 -8.14 -8.22 -3.19
N ILE A 106 -8.27 -8.92 -4.33
CA ILE A 106 -9.18 -10.06 -4.48
C ILE A 106 -8.86 -11.15 -3.45
N SER A 107 -7.58 -11.52 -3.31
CA SER A 107 -7.13 -12.50 -2.32
C SER A 107 -7.45 -12.07 -0.89
N ALA A 108 -7.27 -10.79 -0.54
CA ALA A 108 -7.59 -10.29 0.79
C ALA A 108 -9.10 -10.34 1.09
N ILE A 109 -9.95 -10.00 0.11
CA ILE A 109 -11.41 -10.10 0.25
C ILE A 109 -11.83 -11.57 0.42
N ALA A 110 -11.29 -12.47 -0.39
CA ALA A 110 -11.56 -13.91 -0.29
C ALA A 110 -11.14 -14.46 1.08
N LEU A 111 -9.95 -14.08 1.56
CA LEU A 111 -9.47 -14.48 2.88
C LEU A 111 -10.38 -13.96 4.00
N ARG A 112 -10.80 -12.69 3.92
CA ARG A 112 -11.74 -12.11 4.89
C ARG A 112 -13.03 -12.92 4.96
N LYS A 113 -13.66 -13.23 3.81
CA LYS A 113 -14.89 -14.03 3.75
C LYS A 113 -14.72 -15.41 4.40
N LYS A 114 -13.62 -16.11 4.07
CA LYS A 114 -13.31 -17.41 4.67
C LYS A 114 -13.15 -17.32 6.20
N CYS A 115 -12.48 -16.30 6.71
CA CYS A 115 -12.33 -16.10 8.15
C CYS A 115 -13.68 -15.78 8.82
N GLU A 116 -14.51 -14.94 8.21
CA GLU A 116 -15.87 -14.63 8.71
C GLU A 116 -16.76 -15.87 8.77
N GLU A 117 -16.67 -16.76 7.77
CA GLU A 117 -17.36 -18.05 7.78
C GLU A 117 -16.92 -18.93 8.94
N VAL A 118 -15.61 -19.04 9.18
CA VAL A 118 -15.05 -19.83 10.30
C VAL A 118 -15.49 -19.29 11.66
N ILE A 119 -15.55 -17.96 11.84
CA ILE A 119 -15.94 -17.34 13.12
C ILE A 119 -17.44 -17.52 13.41
N ARG A 120 -18.27 -17.69 12.38
CA ARG A 120 -19.72 -17.90 12.53
C ARG A 120 -20.08 -19.33 12.96
N HIS A 121 -19.14 -20.26 12.92
CA HIS A 121 -19.31 -21.67 13.30
C HIS A 121 -18.53 -21.99 14.58
#